data_AF-A0A7S2Q7T7-F1
#
_entry.id   AF-A0A7S2Q7T7-F1
#
_cell.length_a   1.000
_cell.length_b   1.000
_cell.length_c   1.000
_cell.angle_alpha   90.00
_cell.angle_beta   90.00
_cell.angle_gamma   90.00
#
_symmetry.space_group_name_H-M   'P 1'
#
loop_
_entity.id
_entity.type
_entity.pdbx_description
1 polymer ?
#
loop_
_entity_poly.entity_id
_entity_poly.type
_entity_poly.pdbx_seq_one_letter_code
_entity_poly.pdbx_strand_id
1 'polypeptide(L)'
;GARLRLVIMDPVCAAADREATLRSFVGDCEAVGARPIFSCVSADCAAPLHQLGFHTTMLGSEVGIPLASFRLSKERRRYLRAGAAKGLECTTECYDMQELAELNDAWVQSKAS
;
A
#
# COMPACT_ATOMS: atom_id res chain seq x y z
N GLY A 1 11.44 -27.02 4.81
CA GLY A 1 10.71 -25.90 5.44
C GLY A 1 9.28 -25.87 4.95
N ALA A 2 8.35 -25.25 5.67
CA ALA A 2 6.97 -25.10 5.20
C ALA A 2 6.94 -24.23 3.94
N ARG A 3 6.15 -24.61 2.93
CA ARG A 3 5.94 -23.80 1.72
C ARG A 3 5.02 -22.63 2.07
N LEU A 4 5.46 -21.41 1.78
CA LEU A 4 4.70 -20.19 2.09
C LEU A 4 4.19 -19.54 0.80
N ARG A 5 3.00 -18.94 0.86
CA ARG A 5 2.47 -18.07 -0.21
C ARG A 5 2.10 -16.73 0.39
N LEU A 6 2.81 -15.68 -0.02
CA LEU A 6 2.59 -14.32 0.45
C LEU A 6 1.68 -13.58 -0.52
N VAL A 7 0.62 -12.98 0.01
CA VAL A 7 -0.24 -12.01 -0.68
C VAL A 7 0.02 -10.63 -0.09
N ILE A 8 0.08 -9.64 -0.97
CA ILE A 8 0.32 -8.24 -0.63
C ILE A 8 -0.93 -7.45 -0.99
N MET A 9 -1.45 -6.67 -0.05
CA MET A 9 -2.71 -5.92 -0.14
C MET A 9 -3.96 -6.81 -0.22
N ASP A 10 -5.11 -6.15 -0.31
CA ASP A 10 -6.41 -6.76 -0.50
C ASP A 10 -6.56 -7.43 -1.88
N PRO A 11 -7.43 -8.45 -2.00
CA PRO A 11 -7.79 -8.98 -3.30
C PRO A 11 -8.46 -7.90 -4.17
N VAL A 12 -7.97 -7.76 -5.40
CA VAL A 12 -8.56 -6.85 -6.39
C VAL A 12 -9.79 -7.52 -7.00
N CYS A 13 -10.96 -7.24 -6.42
CA CYS A 13 -12.24 -7.83 -6.77
C CYS A 13 -13.39 -6.90 -6.36
N ALA A 14 -14.61 -7.21 -6.81
CA ALA A 14 -15.79 -6.54 -6.27
C ALA A 14 -15.99 -6.91 -4.80
N ALA A 15 -16.53 -5.98 -4.00
CA ALA A 15 -16.70 -6.18 -2.56
C ALA A 15 -17.54 -7.43 -2.22
N ALA A 16 -18.55 -7.74 -3.05
CA ALA A 16 -19.40 -8.92 -2.88
C ALA A 16 -18.65 -10.25 -3.11
N ASP A 17 -17.58 -10.25 -3.90
CA ASP A 17 -16.83 -11.46 -4.25
C ASP A 17 -15.67 -11.75 -3.28
N ARG A 18 -15.30 -10.76 -2.45
CA ARG A 18 -14.10 -10.80 -1.59
C ARG A 18 -14.01 -12.06 -0.74
N GLU A 19 -15.10 -12.44 -0.10
CA GLU A 19 -15.12 -13.60 0.80
C GLU A 19 -14.91 -14.92 0.03
N ALA A 20 -15.52 -15.02 -1.17
CA ALA A 20 -15.34 -16.17 -2.06
C ALA A 20 -13.91 -16.22 -2.61
N THR A 21 -13.34 -15.09 -3.00
CA THR A 21 -11.95 -15.00 -3.48
C THR A 21 -10.95 -15.44 -2.40
N LEU A 22 -11.11 -14.97 -1.15
CA LEU A 22 -10.25 -15.35 -0.04
C LEU A 22 -10.36 -16.84 0.27
N ARG A 23 -11.58 -17.39 0.32
CA ARG A 23 -11.80 -18.83 0.50
C ARG A 23 -11.16 -19.66 -0.59
N SER A 24 -11.33 -19.27 -1.85
CA SER A 24 -10.72 -19.96 -2.98
C SER A 24 -9.20 -20.00 -2.83
N PHE A 25 -8.58 -18.87 -2.52
CA PHE A 25 -7.13 -18.80 -2.36
C PHE A 25 -6.61 -19.66 -1.18
N VAL A 26 -7.33 -19.69 -0.05
CA VAL A 26 -6.97 -20.54 1.09
C VAL A 26 -7.07 -22.01 0.70
N GLY A 27 -8.15 -22.43 0.04
CA GLY A 27 -8.30 -23.80 -0.48
C GLY A 27 -7.20 -24.18 -1.47
N ASP A 28 -6.81 -23.28 -2.36
CA ASP A 28 -5.69 -23.49 -3.30
C ASP A 28 -4.34 -23.63 -2.58
N CYS A 29 -4.17 -23.01 -1.42
CA CYS A 29 -2.98 -23.17 -0.59
C CYS A 29 -2.98 -24.53 0.11
N GLU A 30 -4.12 -24.95 0.67
CA GLU A 30 -4.30 -26.25 1.30
C GLU A 30 -4.03 -27.40 0.31
N ALA A 31 -4.57 -27.31 -0.91
CA ALA A 31 -4.40 -28.31 -1.96
C ALA A 31 -2.94 -28.58 -2.34
N VAL A 32 -2.04 -27.60 -2.13
CA VAL A 32 -0.60 -27.74 -2.43
C VAL A 32 0.28 -27.80 -1.19
N GLY A 33 -0.32 -27.94 0.00
CA GLY A 33 0.40 -27.96 1.28
C GLY A 33 1.17 -26.67 1.58
N ALA A 34 0.68 -25.52 1.11
CA ALA A 34 1.25 -24.21 1.38
C ALA A 34 0.50 -23.49 2.49
N ARG A 35 1.23 -22.72 3.30
CA ARG A 35 0.65 -21.81 4.30
C ARG A 35 0.54 -20.41 3.71
N PRO A 36 -0.67 -19.83 3.63
CA PRO A 36 -0.85 -18.46 3.17
C PRO A 36 -0.43 -17.45 4.23
N ILE A 37 0.09 -16.31 3.79
CA ILE A 37 0.40 -15.12 4.59
C ILE A 37 -0.22 -13.92 3.89
N PHE A 38 -0.99 -13.12 4.63
CA PHE A 38 -1.62 -11.89 4.13
C PHE A 38 -0.92 -10.68 4.75
N SER A 39 -0.35 -9.82 3.92
CA SER A 39 0.38 -8.62 4.34
C SER A 39 -0.29 -7.36 3.81
N CYS A 40 -0.34 -6.32 4.65
CA CYS A 40 -0.93 -5.01 4.31
C CYS A 40 -2.40 -5.08 3.85
N VAL A 41 -3.18 -6.00 4.42
CA VAL A 41 -4.63 -6.05 4.16
C VAL A 41 -5.37 -4.96 4.93
N SER A 42 -6.45 -4.45 4.35
CA SER A 42 -7.33 -3.49 5.01
C SER A 42 -8.13 -4.12 6.13
N ALA A 43 -8.72 -3.29 6.98
CA ALA A 43 -9.65 -3.74 8.02
C ALA A 43 -10.85 -4.51 7.45
N ASP A 44 -11.35 -4.11 6.28
CA ASP A 44 -12.47 -4.77 5.60
C ASP A 44 -12.12 -6.19 5.12
N CYS A 45 -10.84 -6.43 4.84
CA CYS A 45 -10.31 -7.73 4.45
C CYS A 45 -9.87 -8.58 5.65
N ALA A 46 -9.50 -7.95 6.77
CA ALA A 46 -9.15 -8.63 8.01
C ALA A 46 -10.32 -9.43 8.61
N ALA A 47 -11.55 -8.88 8.58
CA ALA A 47 -12.73 -9.53 9.13
C ALA A 47 -13.04 -10.92 8.53
N PRO A 48 -13.13 -11.10 7.20
CA PRO A 48 -13.33 -12.42 6.61
C PRO A 48 -12.13 -13.37 6.83
N LEU A 49 -10.90 -12.85 6.92
CA LEU A 49 -9.73 -13.68 7.27
C LEU A 49 -9.84 -14.28 8.67
N HIS A 50 -10.38 -13.55 9.65
CA HIS A 50 -10.64 -14.10 10.98
C HIS A 50 -11.62 -15.28 10.95
N GLN A 51 -12.65 -15.21 10.10
CA GLN A 51 -13.61 -16.30 9.93
C GLN A 51 -12.96 -17.55 9.32
N LEU A 52 -11.86 -17.39 8.58
CA LEU A 52 -11.05 -18.46 8.01
C LEU A 52 -9.93 -18.93 8.98
N GLY A 53 -9.97 -18.52 10.24
CA GLY A 53 -9.03 -18.97 11.28
C GLY A 53 -7.70 -18.21 11.31
N PHE A 54 -7.57 -17.09 10.60
CA PHE A 54 -6.37 -16.27 10.65
C PHE A 54 -6.38 -15.34 11.87
N HIS A 55 -5.20 -15.18 12.46
CA HIS A 55 -4.92 -14.09 13.36
C HIS A 55 -4.38 -12.90 12.55
N THR A 56 -4.87 -11.70 12.85
CA THR A 56 -4.38 -10.47 12.23
C THR A 56 -3.67 -9.63 13.28
N THR A 57 -2.70 -8.83 12.86
CA THR A 57 -1.98 -7.88 13.71
C THR A 57 -1.89 -6.57 12.95
N MET A 58 -2.21 -5.45 13.60
CA MET A 58 -2.11 -4.14 12.99
C MET A 58 -0.63 -3.79 12.76
N LEU A 59 -0.23 -3.68 11.49
CA LEU A 59 1.12 -3.30 11.09
C LEU A 59 1.34 -1.78 11.10
N GLY A 60 0.29 -1.02 10.80
CA GLY A 60 0.33 0.43 10.69
C GLY A 60 -0.97 0.99 10.12
N SER A 61 -0.97 2.27 9.78
CA SER A 61 -2.11 2.97 9.20
C SER A 61 -1.67 3.80 8.00
N GLU A 62 -2.48 3.82 6.95
CA GLU A 62 -2.29 4.72 5.81
C GLU A 62 -3.03 6.04 6.04
N VAL A 63 -2.45 7.14 5.55
CA VAL A 63 -3.08 8.47 5.62
C VAL A 63 -3.67 8.83 4.26
N GLY A 64 -5.00 8.68 4.14
CA GLY A 64 -5.74 9.13 2.97
C GLY A 64 -6.01 10.64 3.00
N ILE A 65 -5.68 11.35 1.92
CA ILE A 65 -6.00 12.78 1.77
C ILE A 65 -7.29 12.90 0.92
N PRO A 66 -8.45 13.29 1.50
CA PRO A 66 -9.71 13.36 0.78
C PRO A 66 -9.74 14.56 -0.18
N LEU A 67 -9.36 14.35 -1.44
CA LEU A 67 -9.17 15.42 -2.43
C LEU A 67 -10.41 16.31 -2.63
N ALA A 68 -11.60 15.73 -2.64
CA ALA A 68 -12.87 16.47 -2.81
C ALA A 68 -13.05 17.59 -1.78
N SER A 69 -12.63 17.35 -0.53
CA SER A 69 -12.74 18.30 0.58
C SER A 69 -11.42 19.01 0.88
N PHE A 70 -10.32 18.61 0.23
CA PHE A 70 -9.02 19.20 0.46
C PHE A 70 -8.99 20.63 -0.07
N ARG A 71 -8.64 21.59 0.80
CA ARG A 71 -8.44 23.00 0.43
C ARG A 71 -7.09 23.46 0.95
N LEU A 72 -6.25 23.95 0.04
CA LEU A 72 -4.91 24.44 0.41
C LEU A 72 -4.98 25.75 1.18
N SER A 73 -6.05 26.54 1.06
CA SER A 73 -6.23 27.86 1.67
C SER A 73 -6.42 27.85 3.19
N LYS A 74 -6.75 26.71 3.81
CA LYS A 74 -6.98 26.63 5.26
C LYS A 74 -5.74 27.09 6.05
N GLU A 75 -5.97 27.77 7.18
CA GLU A 75 -4.91 28.36 8.00
C GLU A 75 -3.89 27.33 8.47
N ARG A 76 -4.36 26.18 8.97
CA ARG A 76 -3.52 25.05 9.40
C ARG A 76 -2.60 24.50 8.31
N ARG A 77 -2.75 24.90 7.04
CA ARG A 77 -1.96 24.44 5.88
C ARG A 77 -1.09 25.53 5.29
N ARG A 78 -0.90 26.65 6.00
CA ARG A 78 -0.04 27.77 5.57
C ARG A 78 1.37 27.32 5.20
N TYR A 79 1.93 26.35 5.91
CA TYR A 79 3.27 25.83 5.64
C TYR A 79 3.39 25.12 4.28
N LEU A 80 2.33 24.46 3.80
CA LEU A 80 2.33 23.81 2.47
C LEU A 80 2.40 24.86 1.35
N ARG A 81 1.74 26.01 1.54
CA ARG A 81 1.78 27.12 0.58
C ARG A 81 3.15 27.79 0.50
N ALA A 82 3.95 27.67 1.55
CA ALA A 82 5.31 28.20 1.59
C ALA A 82 6.34 27.24 0.95
N GLY A 83 5.94 26.06 0.47
CA GLY A 83 6.84 25.03 -0.05
C GLY A 83 7.72 25.53 -1.21
N ALA A 84 7.13 26.17 -2.21
CA ALA A 84 7.87 26.71 -3.36
C ALA A 84 8.94 27.74 -2.92
N ALA A 85 8.62 28.61 -1.96
CA ALA A 85 9.59 29.57 -1.40
C ALA A 85 10.73 28.90 -0.62
N LYS A 86 10.60 27.61 -0.27
CA LYS A 86 11.63 26.77 0.35
C LYS A 86 12.36 25.88 -0.66
N GLY A 87 12.19 26.11 -1.97
CA GLY A 87 12.81 25.31 -3.02
C GLY A 87 12.16 23.94 -3.24
N LEU A 88 10.95 23.72 -2.73
CA LEU A 88 10.17 22.53 -3.08
C LEU A 88 9.46 22.79 -4.41
N GLU A 89 10.11 22.43 -5.50
CA GLU A 89 9.53 22.44 -6.84
C GLU A 89 8.82 21.11 -7.10
N CYS A 90 7.61 21.18 -7.66
CA CYS A 90 6.87 20.00 -8.09
C CYS A 90 6.69 20.07 -9.60
N THR A 91 7.33 19.16 -10.31
CA THR A 91 7.03 18.88 -11.71
C THR A 91 5.93 17.83 -11.77
N THR A 92 4.92 18.03 -12.62
CA THR A 92 3.79 17.11 -12.74
C THR A 92 4.10 15.93 -13.67
N GLU A 93 5.15 16.08 -14.48
CA GLU A 93 5.52 15.14 -15.53
C GLU A 93 7.05 15.13 -15.64
N CYS A 94 7.64 13.94 -15.72
CA CYS A 94 9.04 13.72 -16.08
C CYS A 94 9.03 12.69 -17.20
N TYR A 95 9.41 13.12 -18.40
CA TYR A 95 9.46 12.27 -19.59
C TYR A 95 10.87 11.75 -19.87
N ASP A 96 11.87 12.20 -19.10
CA ASP A 96 13.24 11.75 -19.20
C ASP A 96 13.48 10.57 -18.26
N MET A 97 13.42 9.36 -18.82
CA MET A 97 13.66 8.13 -18.08
C MET A 97 15.11 7.98 -17.63
N GLN A 98 16.07 8.65 -18.28
CA GLN A 98 17.47 8.63 -17.88
C GLN A 98 17.69 9.50 -16.65
N GLU A 99 17.15 10.72 -16.64
CA GLU A 99 17.18 11.62 -15.48
C GLU A 99 16.55 10.94 -14.25
N LEU A 100 15.40 10.27 -14.43
CA LEU A 100 14.74 9.49 -13.38
C LEU A 100 15.62 8.38 -12.81
N ALA A 101 16.37 7.66 -13.66
CA ALA A 101 17.27 6.59 -13.22
C ALA A 101 18.45 7.15 -12.42
N GLU A 102 19.08 8.22 -12.89
CA GLU A 102 20.20 8.88 -12.21
C GLU A 102 19.79 9.41 -10.83
N LEU A 103 18.61 10.03 -10.73
CA LEU A 103 18.03 10.48 -9.46
C LEU A 103 17.74 9.32 -8.51
N ASN A 104 17.18 8.22 -9.03
CA ASN A 104 16.92 7.02 -8.22
C ASN A 104 18.22 6.42 -7.67
N ASP A 105 19.25 6.29 -8.50
CA ASP A 105 20.54 5.74 -8.10
C ASP A 105 21.20 6.59 -7.01
N ALA A 106 21.24 7.90 -7.20
CA ALA A 106 21.73 8.84 -6.19
C ALA A 106 20.94 8.73 -4.87
N TRP A 107 19.61 8.61 -4.95
CA TRP A 107 18.76 8.47 -3.76
C TRP A 107 18.99 7.13 -3.04
N VAL A 108 19.03 6.00 -3.75
CA VAL A 108 19.29 4.68 -3.15
C VAL A 108 20.66 4.67 -2.47
N GLN A 109 21.69 5.23 -3.11
CA GLN A 109 23.03 5.36 -2.52
C GLN A 109 23.01 6.18 -1.22
N SER A 110 22.19 7.25 -1.15
CA SER A 110 22.04 8.06 0.07
C SER A 110 21.40 7.33 1.26
N LYS A 111 20.76 6.17 1.03
CA LYS A 111 20.13 5.34 2.07
C LYS A 111 21.01 4.18 2.55
N ALA A 112 22.15 3.95 1.90
CA ALA A 112 23.09 2.89 2.24
C ALA A 112 24.00 3.22 3.45
N SER A 113 23.73 4.34 4.14
CA SER A 113 24.43 4.80 5.34
C SER A 113 23.59 4.64 6.61
#